data_AF-A0A7K8F921-F1
#
_entry.id   AF-A0A7K8F921-F1
#
_cell.length_a   1.000
_cell.length_b   1.000
_cell.length_c   1.000
_cell.angle_alpha   90.00
_cell.angle_beta   90.00
_cell.angle_gamma   90.00
#
_symmetry.space_group_name_H-M   'P 1'
#
loop_
_entity.id
_entity.type
_entity.pdbx_description
1 polymer ?
#
loop_
_entity_poly.entity_id
_entity_poly.type
_entity_poly.pdbx_seq_one_letter_code
_entity_poly.pdbx_strand_id
1 'polypeptide(L)' 'TKWEWLVNQHRDSYCSYMGHFDLLNYFAIAENESKARVRFNLMEKMLQPCGPPADKPDES' A
#
# COMPACT_ATOMS: atom_id res chain seq x y z
N THR A 1 3.71 15.61 8.52
CA THR A 1 4.64 15.88 7.39
C THR A 1 4.03 15.40 6.08
N LYS A 2 4.53 15.85 4.91
CA LYS A 2 4.06 15.34 3.61
C LYS A 2 4.19 13.81 3.51
N TRP A 3 5.26 13.25 4.08
CA TRP A 3 5.50 11.80 4.10
C TRP A 3 4.40 11.05 4.87
N GLU A 4 4.03 11.49 6.07
CA GLU A 4 2.97 10.84 6.87
C GLU A 4 1.62 10.82 6.15
N TRP A 5 1.25 11.93 5.50
CA TRP A 5 0.02 12.01 4.71
C TRP A 5 0.01 10.99 3.57
N LEU A 6 1.11 10.90 2.81
CA LEU A 6 1.23 9.96 1.70
C LEU A 6 1.20 8.51 2.18
N VAL A 7 1.89 8.19 3.29
CA VAL A 7 1.88 6.84 3.86
C VAL A 7 0.47 6.41 4.27
N ASN A 8 -0.28 7.29 4.94
CA ASN A 8 -1.66 7.02 5.33
C ASN A 8 -2.54 6.80 4.10
N GLN A 9 -2.44 7.68 3.09
CA GLN A 9 -3.22 7.55 1.85
C GLN A 9 -2.94 6.22 1.11
N HIS A 10 -1.69 5.78 1.04
CA HIS A 10 -1.35 4.50 0.42
C HIS A 10 -1.88 3.32 1.22
N ARG A 11 -1.78 3.35 2.55
CA ARG A 11 -2.32 2.31 3.43
C ARG A 11 -3.83 2.19 3.32
N ASP A 12 -4.54 3.32 3.28
CA ASP A 12 -6.00 3.35 3.09
C ASP A 12 -6.38 2.77 1.72
N SER A 13 -5.64 3.15 0.68
CA SER A 13 -5.85 2.62 -0.68
C SER A 13 -5.66 1.10 -0.72
N TYR A 14 -4.57 0.56 -0.15
CA TYR A 14 -4.35 -0.89 -0.09
C TYR A 14 -5.43 -1.61 0.71
N CYS A 15 -5.92 -1.01 1.80
CA CYS A 15 -7.03 -1.55 2.58
C CYS A 15 -8.31 -1.63 1.72
N SER A 16 -8.63 -0.56 0.98
CA SER A 16 -9.75 -0.57 0.03
C SER A 16 -9.56 -1.61 -1.08
N TYR A 17 -8.37 -1.77 -1.64
CA TYR A 17 -8.12 -2.79 -2.67
C TYR A 17 -8.34 -4.22 -2.17
N MET A 18 -8.00 -4.48 -0.90
CA MET A 18 -8.23 -5.80 -0.28
C MET A 18 -9.69 -6.02 0.13
N GLY A 19 -10.39 -4.96 0.56
CA GLY A 19 -11.77 -5.01 1.03
C GLY A 19 -12.82 -5.02 -0.08
N HIS A 20 -12.53 -4.40 -1.22
CA HIS A 20 -13.44 -4.34 -2.37
C HIS A 20 -13.18 -5.51 -3.33
N PHE A 21 -14.11 -6.46 -3.39
CA PHE A 21 -13.98 -7.68 -4.18
C PHE A 21 -13.70 -7.43 -5.66
N ASP A 22 -14.37 -6.44 -6.26
CA ASP A 22 -14.21 -6.12 -7.69
C ASP A 22 -12.81 -5.58 -8.00
N LEU A 23 -12.27 -4.72 -7.12
CA LEU A 23 -10.92 -4.20 -7.26
C LEU A 23 -9.87 -5.29 -7.08
N LEU A 24 -10.04 -6.15 -6.07
CA LEU A 24 -9.14 -7.29 -5.87
C LEU A 24 -9.14 -8.22 -7.08
N ASN A 25 -10.30 -8.49 -7.67
CA ASN A 25 -10.41 -9.31 -8.87
C ASN A 25 -9.74 -8.64 -10.06
N TYR A 26 -9.94 -7.34 -10.23
CA TYR A 26 -9.32 -6.58 -11.30
C TYR A 26 -7.79 -6.69 -11.23
N PHE A 27 -7.19 -6.50 -10.05
CA PHE A 27 -5.75 -6.66 -9.86
C PHE A 27 -5.27 -8.10 -10.09
N ALA A 28 -6.00 -9.10 -9.57
CA ALA A 28 -5.65 -10.51 -9.77
C ALA A 28 -5.65 -10.92 -11.26
N ILE A 29 -6.61 -10.43 -12.03
CA ILE A 29 -6.68 -10.68 -13.48
C ILE A 29 -5.56 -9.94 -14.21
N ALA A 30 -5.34 -8.66 -13.88
CA ALA A 30 -4.31 -7.84 -14.53
C ALA A 30 -2.89 -8.36 -14.29
N GLU A 31 -2.60 -8.84 -13.06
CA GLU A 31 -1.30 -9.41 -12.70
C GLU A 31 -1.18 -10.90 -13.05
N ASN A 32 -2.27 -11.54 -13.50
CA ASN A 32 -2.35 -13.00 -13.74
C ASN A 32 -1.90 -13.82 -12.51
N GLU A 33 -2.30 -13.37 -11.33
CA GLU A 33 -1.91 -13.94 -10.05
C GLU A 33 -3.13 -14.36 -9.24
N SER A 34 -2.94 -15.31 -8.32
CA SER A 34 -4.04 -15.71 -7.42
C SER A 34 -4.45 -14.55 -6.50
N LYS A 35 -5.74 -14.45 -6.17
CA LYS A 35 -6.25 -13.42 -5.23
C LYS A 35 -5.53 -13.47 -3.88
N ALA A 36 -5.12 -14.66 -3.44
CA ALA A 36 -4.34 -14.85 -2.22
C ALA A 36 -2.95 -14.21 -2.33
N ARG A 37 -2.27 -14.40 -3.47
CA ARG A 37 -0.97 -13.78 -3.75
C ARG A 37 -1.06 -12.26 -3.80
N VAL A 38 -2.09 -11.72 -4.47
CA VAL A 38 -2.33 -10.26 -4.52
C VAL A 38 -2.55 -9.69 -3.12
N ARG A 39 -3.38 -10.33 -2.28
CA ARG A 39 -3.58 -9.91 -0.89
C ARG A 39 -2.28 -9.93 -0.08
N PHE A 40 -1.48 -10.98 -0.24
CA PHE A 40 -0.18 -11.08 0.42
C PHE A 40 0.74 -9.92 0.02
N ASN A 41 0.88 -9.68 -1.29
CA ASN A 41 1.69 -8.57 -1.82
C ASN A 41 1.19 -7.20 -1.32
N LEU A 42 -0.13 -6.99 -1.26
CA LEU A 42 -0.72 -5.75 -0.75
C LEU A 42 -0.43 -5.55 0.75
N MET A 43 -0.47 -6.61 1.55
CA MET A 43 -0.11 -6.54 2.97
C MET A 43 1.38 -6.22 3.18
N GLU A 44 2.28 -6.82 2.40
CA GLU A 44 3.72 -6.50 2.48
C GLU A 44 4.00 -5.03 2.14
N LYS A 45 3.30 -4.49 1.13
CA LYS A 45 3.40 -3.07 0.74
C LYS A 45 2.91 -2.09 1.82
N MET A 46 2.12 -2.53 2.81
CA MET A 46 1.64 -1.65 3.88
C MET A 46 2.75 -1.21 4.85
N LEU A 47 3.84 -1.97 4.97
CA LEU A 47 4.92 -1.67 5.92
C LEU A 47 5.54 -0.30 5.63
N GLN A 48 5.99 -0.08 4.40
CA GLN A 48 6.69 1.14 3.99
C GLN A 48 6.35 1.52 2.54
N PRO A 49 5.11 1.98 2.28
CA PRO A 49 4.64 2.25 0.92
C PRO A 49 5.36 3.41 0.23
N CYS A 50 5.89 4.36 1.01
CA CYS A 50 6.53 5.58 0.49
C CYS A 50 8.04 5.63 0.77
N GLY A 51 8.66 4.49 1.05
CA GLY A 51 10.05 4.42 1.51
C GLY A 51 10.23 5.00 2.93
N PRO A 52 11.47 5.01 3.45
CA PRO A 52 11.77 5.56 4.77
C PRO A 52 11.41 7.05 4.84
N PRO A 53 10.99 7.54 6.03
CA PRO A 53 10.83 8.97 6.22
C PRO A 53 12.18 9.66 5.98
N ALA A 54 12.14 10.87 5.42
CA ALA A 54 13.33 11.70 5.34
C ALA A 54 13.90 11.90 6.75
N ASP A 55 15.23 11.99 6.87
CA ASP A 55 15.88 12.31 8.14
C ASP A 55 15.21 13.55 8.73
N LYS A 56 14.86 13.48 10.02
CA LYS A 56 14.32 14.64 10.73
C LYS A 56 15.33 15.77 10.51
N PRO A 57 14.90 16.99 10.14
CA PRO A 57 15.83 18.10 10.11
C PRO A 57 16.47 18.18 11.50
N ASP A 58 17.80 18.15 11.56
CA ASP A 58 18.54 18.43 12.79
C ASP A 58 17.99 19.76 13.33
N GLU A 59 17.36 19.71 14.51
CA GLU A 59 17.07 20.91 15.29
C GLU A 59 18.41 21.43 15.80
N SER A 60 19.15 22.14 14.93
CA SER A 60 20.36 22.90 15.25
C SER A 60 20.02 24.35 15.57
#